data_AF-A0AAD9R7R8-F1
#
_entry.id   AF-A0AAD9R7R8-F1
#
_cell.length_a   1.000
_cell.length_b   1.000
_cell.length_c   1.000
_cell.angle_alpha   90.00
_cell.angle_beta   90.00
_cell.angle_gamma   90.00
#
_symmetry.space_group_name_H-M   'P 1'
#
loop_
_entity.id
_entity.type
_entity.pdbx_description
1 polymer ?
#
loop_
_entity_poly.entity_id
_entity_poly.type
_entity_poly.pdbx_seq_one_letter_code
_entity_poly.pdbx_strand_id
1 'polypeptide(L)'
;MRLLIVYLLAIPVALINSHGYVSSPPSRSYLCKTKANLDCDFVSYEPQSIEAKKNLLEAEHRREVYGRIASAGIQRFAKLDEF
;
A
#
# COMPACT_ATOMS: atom_id res chain seq x y z
N MET A 1 33.31 -28.46 14.33
CA MET A 1 32.34 -28.73 13.25
C MET A 1 30.86 -28.63 13.70
N ARG A 2 30.49 -28.99 14.94
CA ARG A 2 29.10 -28.83 15.43
C ARG A 2 28.61 -27.37 15.55
N LEU A 3 29.49 -26.42 15.89
CA LEU A 3 29.14 -25.00 16.01
C LEU A 3 28.82 -24.33 14.66
N LEU A 4 29.42 -24.80 13.55
CA LEU A 4 29.16 -24.28 12.20
C LEU A 4 27.73 -24.59 11.71
N ILE A 5 27.18 -25.73 12.11
CA ILE A 5 25.82 -26.16 11.72
C ILE A 5 24.75 -25.29 12.41
N VAL A 6 25.01 -24.86 13.65
CA VAL A 6 24.09 -23.97 14.40
C VAL A 6 24.05 -22.57 13.78
N TYR A 7 25.18 -22.08 13.24
CA TYR A 7 25.25 -20.78 12.57
C TYR A 7 24.56 -20.77 11.19
N LEU A 8 24.61 -21.90 10.46
CA LEU A 8 23.93 -22.06 9.16
C LEU A 8 22.39 -22.16 9.27
N LEU A 9 21.85 -22.53 10.43
CA LEU A 9 20.40 -22.61 10.69
C LEU A 9 19.81 -21.30 11.21
N ALA A 10 20.65 -20.31 11.56
CA ALA A 10 20.22 -19.00 12.06
C ALA A 10 20.15 -17.96 10.93
N ILE A 11 19.60 -18.32 9.76
CA ILE A 11 19.35 -17.35 8.70
C ILE A 11 18.28 -16.39 9.22
N PRO A 12 18.56 -15.08 9.33
CA PRO A 12 17.54 -14.11 9.67
C PRO A 12 16.49 -14.17 8.56
N VAL A 13 15.27 -14.57 8.92
CA VAL A 13 14.13 -14.46 8.02
C VAL A 13 13.95 -12.96 7.79
N ALA A 14 14.46 -12.47 6.66
CA ALA A 14 14.26 -11.08 6.28
C ALA A 14 12.75 -10.82 6.29
N LEU A 15 12.33 -9.70 6.88
CA LEU A 15 10.93 -9.27 6.82
C LEU A 15 10.57 -9.08 5.34
N ILE A 16 9.81 -10.01 4.77
CA ILE A 16 9.34 -9.94 3.39
C ILE A 16 8.17 -8.96 3.39
N ASN A 17 8.38 -7.78 2.81
CA ASN A 17 7.31 -6.81 2.58
C ASN A 17 6.63 -7.15 1.25
N SER A 18 5.52 -7.90 1.31
CA SER A 18 4.75 -8.31 0.12
C SER A 18 3.88 -7.20 -0.46
N HIS A 19 3.66 -6.13 0.32
CA HIS A 19 2.85 -4.99 -0.06
C HIS A 19 3.74 -3.87 -0.61
N GLY A 20 3.24 -3.12 -1.60
CA GLY A 20 4.03 -2.12 -2.30
C GLY A 20 3.24 -0.88 -2.69
N TYR A 21 3.96 0.16 -3.08
CA TYR A 21 3.44 1.40 -3.63
C TYR A 21 4.42 1.93 -4.70
N VAL A 22 3.94 2.80 -5.59
CA VAL A 22 4.79 3.40 -6.62
C VAL A 22 5.60 4.56 -6.02
N SER A 23 6.93 4.42 -5.98
CA SER A 23 7.84 5.48 -5.51
C SER A 23 8.38 6.36 -6.63
N SER A 24 8.39 5.89 -7.87
CA SER A 24 8.85 6.64 -9.05
C SER A 24 8.04 6.26 -10.30
N PRO A 25 7.25 7.19 -10.89
CA PRO A 25 6.93 8.51 -10.34
C PRO A 25 6.19 8.36 -8.98
N PRO A 26 6.40 9.28 -8.02
CA PRO A 26 5.85 9.13 -6.68
C PRO A 26 4.32 9.13 -6.72
N SER A 27 3.69 8.08 -6.18
CA SER A 27 2.23 8.01 -6.06
C SER A 27 1.70 9.06 -5.06
N ARG A 28 0.41 9.39 -5.17
CA ARG A 28 -0.28 10.26 -4.20
C ARG A 28 -0.13 9.75 -2.75
N SER A 29 -0.26 8.44 -2.54
CA SER A 29 -0.08 7.82 -1.22
C SER A 29 1.35 7.91 -0.71
N TYR A 30 2.35 7.75 -1.59
CA TYR A 30 3.74 7.91 -1.21
C TYR A 30 4.07 9.36 -0.86
N LEU A 31 3.55 10.33 -1.62
CA LEU A 31 3.67 11.75 -1.30
C LEU A 31 3.01 12.11 0.05
N CYS A 32 1.94 11.43 0.44
CA CYS A 32 1.35 11.54 1.77
C CYS A 32 2.27 11.02 2.88
N LYS A 33 2.99 9.92 2.63
CA LYS A 33 4.00 9.39 3.57
C LYS A 33 5.19 10.34 3.71
N THR A 34 5.67 10.92 2.62
CA THR A 34 6.80 11.87 2.62
C THR A 34 6.41 13.30 2.99
N LYS A 35 5.12 13.53 3.30
CA LYS A 35 4.57 14.84 3.69
C LYS A 35 4.69 15.92 2.60
N ALA A 36 4.85 15.52 1.34
CA ALA A 36 4.70 16.42 0.19
C ALA A 36 3.23 16.72 -0.11
N ASN A 37 2.36 15.72 0.08
CA ASN A 37 0.92 15.92 0.20
C ASN A 37 0.53 15.99 1.68
N LEU A 38 -0.29 16.98 2.02
CA LEU A 38 -0.82 17.21 3.36
C LEU A 38 -2.26 16.71 3.45
N ASP A 39 -2.80 16.67 4.68
CA ASP A 39 -4.20 16.26 4.95
C ASP A 39 -4.57 14.86 4.41
N CYS A 40 -3.67 13.88 4.61
CA CYS A 40 -3.84 12.53 4.07
C CYS A 40 -4.33 11.49 5.08
N ASP A 41 -4.52 11.86 6.35
CA ASP A 41 -4.92 10.96 7.43
C ASP A 41 -4.10 9.64 7.47
N PHE A 42 -4.80 8.50 7.50
CA PHE A 42 -4.26 7.17 7.75
C PHE A 42 -3.32 6.68 6.65
N VAL A 43 -3.51 7.09 5.40
CA VAL A 43 -2.70 6.58 4.28
C VAL A 43 -1.23 6.97 4.41
N SER A 44 -0.92 8.04 5.16
CA SER A 44 0.46 8.47 5.39
C SER A 44 1.30 7.47 6.19
N TYR A 45 0.64 6.60 6.98
CA TYR A 45 1.29 5.55 7.77
C TYR A 45 1.49 4.25 6.97
N GLU A 46 0.62 3.99 6.00
CA GLU A 46 0.56 2.71 5.28
C GLU A 46 0.25 2.86 3.77
N PRO A 47 1.08 3.58 2.99
CA PRO A 47 0.83 3.80 1.57
C PRO A 47 0.80 2.52 0.72
N GLN A 48 1.35 1.41 1.24
CA GLN A 48 1.32 0.08 0.64
C GLN A 48 -0.01 -0.65 0.77
N SER A 49 -0.97 -0.14 1.57
CA SER A 49 -2.18 -0.87 1.95
C SER A 49 -3.42 -0.52 1.12
N ILE A 50 -3.25 0.19 -0.01
CA ILE A 50 -4.37 0.57 -0.89
C ILE A 50 -4.71 -0.62 -1.76
N GLU A 51 -5.48 -1.54 -1.19
CA GLU A 51 -5.77 -2.84 -1.78
C GLU A 51 -7.26 -3.09 -1.91
N ALA A 52 -7.63 -3.75 -2.99
CA ALA A 52 -8.98 -4.24 -3.18
C ALA A 52 -8.97 -5.48 -4.07
N LYS A 53 -10.13 -6.14 -4.15
CA LYS A 53 -10.31 -7.27 -5.07
C LYS A 53 -9.96 -6.82 -6.49
N LYS A 54 -9.33 -7.70 -7.28
CA LYS A 54 -9.08 -7.42 -8.69
C LYS A 54 -10.39 -7.13 -9.44
N ASN A 55 -10.28 -6.53 -10.61
CA ASN A 55 -11.41 -6.30 -11.53
C ASN A 55 -12.45 -5.26 -11.04
N LEU A 56 -12.05 -4.30 -10.18
CA LEU A 56 -12.92 -3.19 -9.74
C LEU A 56 -13.41 -2.28 -10.87
N LEU A 57 -12.68 -2.23 -12.00
CA LEU A 57 -13.02 -1.39 -13.14
C LEU A 57 -13.94 -2.10 -14.16
N GLU A 58 -14.19 -3.40 -13.95
CA GLU A 58 -15.18 -4.14 -14.74
C GLU A 58 -16.58 -3.55 -14.56
N ALA A 59 -17.42 -3.71 -15.58
CA ALA A 59 -18.73 -3.05 -15.66
C ALA A 59 -19.61 -3.30 -14.42
N GLU A 60 -19.52 -4.49 -13.84
CA GLU A 60 -20.28 -4.91 -12.65
C GLU A 60 -19.91 -4.08 -11.41
N HIS A 61 -18.62 -3.83 -11.17
CA HIS A 61 -18.12 -3.18 -9.94
C HIS A 61 -17.87 -1.67 -10.10
N ARG A 62 -17.89 -1.15 -11.33
CA ARG A 62 -17.53 0.24 -11.64
C ARG A 62 -18.33 1.27 -10.84
N ARG A 63 -19.63 1.02 -10.59
CA ARG A 63 -20.48 1.96 -9.84
C ARG A 63 -20.10 2.04 -8.36
N GLU A 64 -19.56 0.97 -7.79
CA GLU A 64 -19.17 0.91 -6.38
C GLU A 64 -17.95 1.79 -6.11
N VAL A 65 -17.01 1.82 -7.05
CA VAL A 65 -15.75 2.57 -6.97
C VAL A 65 -15.77 3.94 -7.65
N TYR A 66 -16.91 4.38 -8.19
CA TYR A 66 -16.98 5.69 -8.83
C TYR A 66 -16.64 6.79 -7.82
N GLY A 67 -15.66 7.64 -8.17
CA GLY A 67 -15.12 8.65 -7.27
C GLY A 67 -14.32 8.10 -6.08
N ARG A 68 -14.00 6.79 -6.06
CA ARG A 68 -13.29 6.10 -4.98
C ARG A 68 -12.18 5.17 -5.49
N ILE A 69 -11.66 5.46 -6.68
CA ILE A 69 -10.65 4.64 -7.33
C ILE A 69 -9.30 4.80 -6.63
N ALA A 70 -8.94 6.02 -6.21
CA ALA A 70 -7.63 6.30 -5.62
C ALA A 70 -7.49 5.69 -4.22
N SER A 71 -8.57 5.67 -3.44
CA SER A 71 -8.63 4.98 -2.14
C SER A 71 -8.87 3.47 -2.24
N ALA A 72 -9.10 2.93 -3.44
CA ALA A 72 -9.60 1.57 -3.66
C ALA A 72 -10.91 1.27 -2.89
N GLY A 73 -11.74 2.29 -2.63
CA GLY A 73 -12.97 2.17 -1.84
C GLY A 73 -12.76 2.06 -0.33
N ILE A 74 -11.52 2.14 0.16
CA ILE A 74 -11.20 2.04 1.59
C ILE A 74 -11.54 3.37 2.28
N GLN A 75 -12.53 3.34 3.16
CA GLN A 75 -13.04 4.57 3.79
C GLN A 75 -11.99 5.35 4.59
N ARG A 76 -11.06 4.67 5.27
CA ARG A 76 -9.96 5.35 5.99
C ARG A 76 -8.93 6.03 5.08
N PHE A 77 -8.98 5.78 3.76
CA PHE A 77 -8.12 6.41 2.75
C PHE A 77 -8.90 7.35 1.83
N ALA A 78 -10.13 7.75 2.19
CA ALA A 78 -10.99 8.61 1.36
C ALA A 78 -10.35 9.95 0.97
N LYS A 79 -9.38 10.45 1.75
CA LYS A 79 -8.58 11.64 1.40
C LYS A 79 -7.87 11.53 0.05
N LEU A 80 -7.57 10.32 -0.41
CA LEU A 80 -6.98 10.12 -1.73
C LEU A 80 -7.92 10.44 -2.89
N ASP A 81 -9.23 10.48 -2.65
CA ASP A 81 -10.25 10.69 -3.68
C ASP A 81 -10.62 12.17 -3.88
N GLU A 82 -10.12 13.07 -3.03
CA GLU A 82 -10.31 14.52 -3.16
C GLU A 82 -9.56 15.07 -4.39
N PHE A 83 -10.04 16.15 -4.99
CA PHE A 83 -9.42 16.75 -6.18
C PHE A 83 -8.22 17.63 -5.85
#